data_AF-A0A972GSS4-F1
#
_entry.id   AF-A0A972GSS4-F1
#
_cell.length_a   1.000
_cell.length_b   1.000
_cell.length_c   1.000
_cell.angle_alpha   90.00
_cell.angle_beta   90.00
_cell.angle_gamma   90.00
#
_symmetry.space_group_name_H-M   'P 1'
#
loop_
_entity.id
_entity.type
_entity.pdbx_description
1 polymer ?
#
loop_
_entity_poly.entity_id
_entity_poly.type
_entity_poly.pdbx_seq_one_letter_code
_entity_poly.pdbx_strand_id
1 'polypeptide(L)'
;MKSQYLHIHHRQTILVTGIIGIVSAIMIGITDMLLNANATSGAEIFAVEAYELMANKTPQQLMWGSLGGIFILILMAGYWHWYVGMATVHRWWSSLTLLLLLIGAIGGTLFHFYVGTQGLAYQTLFQITDSESYRRVEELIQIYDRDYSQPTFLMAMVGFGGGSVLFFIPTIRGKTAFPRWYAFSVPIISWPLSMLITSQFPAPIGGFVGVTWHWPTIIAFTISTIVLMRQSTETRRVLTGAINA
;
A
#
# COMPACT_ATOMS: atom_id res chain seq x y z
N MET A 1 -1.52 -25.29 -21.33
CA MET A 1 -1.97 -23.90 -21.63
C MET A 1 -1.42 -22.81 -20.71
N LYS A 2 -1.06 -23.04 -19.43
CA LYS A 2 -0.52 -21.98 -18.55
C LYS A 2 0.79 -21.32 -19.04
N SER A 3 1.59 -22.04 -19.84
CA SER A 3 2.92 -21.58 -20.30
C SER A 3 2.91 -20.48 -21.37
N GLN A 4 1.84 -20.35 -22.18
CA GLN A 4 1.91 -19.48 -23.36
C GLN A 4 1.83 -17.98 -23.06
N TYR A 5 1.20 -17.58 -21.95
CA TYR A 5 1.00 -16.17 -21.61
C TYR A 5 2.21 -15.48 -20.96
N LEU A 6 3.14 -16.25 -20.36
CA LEU A 6 4.39 -15.72 -19.82
C LEU A 6 5.43 -15.39 -20.90
N HIS A 7 5.22 -15.80 -22.16
CA HIS A 7 6.17 -15.55 -23.24
C HIS A 7 6.31 -14.09 -23.67
N ILE A 8 5.37 -13.21 -23.29
CA ILE A 8 5.35 -11.82 -23.77
C ILE A 8 6.16 -10.88 -22.86
N HIS A 9 6.43 -11.26 -21.61
CA HIS A 9 7.09 -10.37 -20.66
C HIS A 9 8.56 -10.77 -20.44
N HIS A 10 9.45 -9.86 -20.81
CA HIS A 10 10.88 -10.05 -20.59
C HIS A 10 11.17 -10.21 -19.09
N ARG A 11 11.97 -11.21 -18.72
CA ARG A 11 12.46 -11.44 -17.34
C ARG A 11 13.00 -10.18 -16.68
N GLN A 12 13.64 -9.31 -17.47
CA GLN A 12 14.13 -8.01 -16.99
C GLN A 12 13.01 -7.10 -16.53
N THR A 13 11.89 -7.04 -17.27
CA THR A 13 10.70 -6.26 -16.88
C THR A 13 10.20 -6.73 -15.53
N ILE A 14 10.00 -8.05 -15.34
CA ILE A 14 9.54 -8.62 -14.06
C ILE A 14 10.52 -8.25 -12.92
N LEU A 15 11.83 -8.37 -13.15
CA LEU A 15 12.79 -8.02 -12.10
C LEU A 15 12.71 -6.52 -11.74
N VAL A 16 12.69 -5.65 -12.74
CA VAL A 16 12.69 -4.20 -12.56
C VAL A 16 11.40 -3.74 -11.88
N THR A 17 10.23 -4.14 -12.38
CA THR A 17 8.95 -3.74 -11.78
C THR A 17 8.77 -4.30 -10.37
N GLY A 18 9.32 -5.48 -10.10
CA GLY A 18 9.36 -6.07 -8.76
C GLY A 18 10.20 -5.26 -7.78
N ILE A 19 11.43 -4.94 -8.16
CA ILE A 19 12.33 -4.11 -7.34
C ILE A 19 11.71 -2.73 -7.09
N ILE A 20 11.15 -2.10 -8.14
CA ILE A 20 10.46 -0.81 -8.01
C ILE A 20 9.30 -0.92 -7.01
N GLY A 21 8.47 -1.96 -7.09
CA GLY A 21 7.38 -2.19 -6.15
C GLY A 21 7.86 -2.38 -4.71
N ILE A 22 8.93 -3.15 -4.49
CA ILE A 22 9.52 -3.38 -3.16
C ILE A 22 10.08 -2.08 -2.57
N VAL A 23 10.89 -1.35 -3.35
CA VAL A 23 11.48 -0.08 -2.92
C VAL A 23 10.39 0.94 -2.62
N SER A 24 9.38 1.04 -3.48
CA SER A 24 8.23 1.93 -3.25
C SER A 24 7.51 1.58 -1.96
N ALA A 25 7.24 0.29 -1.71
CA ALA A 25 6.58 -0.14 -0.47
C ALA A 25 7.41 0.16 0.79
N ILE A 26 8.75 0.03 0.72
CA ILE A 26 9.65 0.44 1.82
C ILE A 26 9.56 1.94 2.04
N MET A 27 9.63 2.74 0.98
CA MET A 27 9.56 4.20 1.09
C MET A 27 8.21 4.65 1.66
N ILE A 28 7.09 4.04 1.28
CA ILE A 28 5.78 4.34 1.87
C ILE A 28 5.75 3.91 3.35
N GLY A 29 6.36 2.79 3.72
CA GLY A 29 6.52 2.44 5.13
C GLY A 29 7.27 3.53 5.92
N ILE A 30 8.35 4.09 5.36
CA ILE A 30 9.06 5.22 5.97
C ILE A 30 8.16 6.46 6.06
N THR A 31 7.38 6.73 5.00
CA THR A 31 6.37 7.80 4.97
C THR A 31 5.39 7.68 6.13
N ASP A 32 4.82 6.49 6.33
CA ASP A 32 3.88 6.22 7.44
C ASP A 32 4.56 6.44 8.80
N MET A 33 5.83 6.04 8.94
CA MET A 33 6.59 6.26 10.17
C MET A 33 6.78 7.74 10.47
N LEU A 34 7.09 8.55 9.46
CA LEU A 34 7.27 10.00 9.63
C LEU A 34 5.98 10.68 10.09
N LEU A 35 4.83 10.24 9.58
CA LEU A 35 3.53 10.80 9.94
C LEU A 35 3.04 10.30 11.30
N ASN A 36 3.14 8.99 11.56
CA ASN A 36 2.36 8.37 12.63
C ASN A 36 3.20 7.72 13.74
N ALA A 37 4.47 7.35 13.50
CA ALA A 37 5.23 6.52 14.46
C ALA A 37 5.47 7.26 15.78
N ASN A 38 4.94 6.75 16.88
CA ASN A 38 5.14 7.33 18.21
C ASN A 38 5.67 6.28 19.19
N ALA A 39 6.21 6.72 20.32
CA ALA A 39 6.73 5.85 21.37
C ALA A 39 5.58 5.24 22.22
N THR A 40 4.57 4.69 21.56
CA THR A 40 3.34 4.17 22.14
C THR A 40 3.27 2.65 21.99
N SER A 41 2.29 2.03 22.64
CA SER A 41 2.01 0.60 22.41
C SER A 41 1.28 0.39 21.08
N GLY A 42 1.26 -0.84 20.59
CA GLY A 42 0.55 -1.17 19.35
C GLY A 42 -0.97 -1.09 19.52
N ALA A 43 -1.51 -1.29 20.72
CA ALA A 43 -2.94 -1.11 20.95
C ALA A 43 -3.33 0.39 20.91
N GLU A 44 -2.48 1.23 21.50
CA GLU A 44 -2.69 2.68 21.58
C GLU A 44 -2.63 3.36 20.21
N ILE A 45 -1.72 2.93 19.32
CA ILE A 45 -1.60 3.53 17.97
C ILE A 45 -2.89 3.40 17.13
N PHE A 46 -3.73 2.39 17.42
CA PHE A 46 -5.00 2.18 16.73
C PHE A 46 -6.21 2.71 17.51
N ALA A 47 -6.02 3.11 18.77
CA ALA A 47 -7.07 3.66 19.63
C ALA A 47 -7.07 5.20 19.66
N VAL A 48 -5.93 5.81 19.38
CA VAL A 48 -5.75 7.26 19.34
C VAL A 48 -6.13 7.78 17.95
N GLU A 49 -6.81 8.93 17.92
CA GLU A 49 -7.12 9.61 16.67
C GLU A 49 -5.83 10.02 15.95
N ALA A 50 -5.75 9.77 14.64
CA ALA A 50 -4.53 9.97 13.87
C ALA A 50 -3.95 11.40 13.99
N TYR A 51 -4.81 12.40 14.19
CA TYR A 51 -4.37 13.79 14.34
C TYR A 51 -3.59 14.05 15.64
N GLU A 52 -3.90 13.35 16.73
CA GLU A 52 -3.17 13.51 18.00
C GLU A 52 -1.74 12.96 17.88
N LEU A 53 -1.57 11.87 17.13
CA LEU A 53 -0.26 11.29 16.83
C LEU A 53 0.61 12.21 15.99
N MET A 54 -0.01 12.96 15.07
CA MET A 54 0.65 13.92 14.18
C MET A 54 1.01 15.24 14.88
N ALA A 55 0.21 15.65 15.88
CA ALA A 55 0.45 16.87 16.64
C ALA A 55 1.85 16.90 17.28
N ASN A 56 2.37 15.73 17.66
CA ASN A 56 3.68 15.56 18.28
C ASN A 56 4.87 15.47 17.29
N LYS A 57 4.64 15.66 15.98
CA LYS A 57 5.69 15.61 14.96
C LYS A 57 6.38 16.95 14.76
N THR A 58 7.56 16.95 14.17
CA THR A 58 8.15 18.19 13.66
C THR A 58 7.50 18.56 12.32
N PRO A 59 7.43 19.85 11.94
CA PRO A 59 6.95 20.26 10.62
C PRO A 59 7.69 19.58 9.46
N GLN A 60 8.99 19.29 9.65
CA GLN A 60 9.79 18.57 8.66
C GLN A 60 9.34 17.12 8.49
N GLN A 61 9.02 16.41 9.58
CA GLN A 61 8.48 15.06 9.51
C GLN A 61 7.13 15.03 8.80
N LEU A 62 6.23 15.97 9.12
CA LEU A 62 4.93 16.08 8.46
C LEU A 62 5.07 16.38 6.97
N MET A 63 5.98 17.28 6.59
CA MET A 63 6.25 17.61 5.19
C MET A 63 6.82 16.40 4.43
N TRP A 64 7.86 15.73 4.95
CA TRP A 64 8.46 14.57 4.28
C TRP A 64 7.51 13.37 4.23
N GLY A 65 6.71 13.16 5.28
CA GLY A 65 5.64 12.19 5.31
C GLY A 65 4.49 12.52 4.34
N SER A 66 4.17 13.79 4.14
CA SER A 66 3.18 14.20 3.13
C SER A 66 3.69 13.92 1.72
N LEU A 67 4.90 14.40 1.39
CA LEU A 67 5.51 14.25 0.07
C LEU A 67 5.83 12.79 -0.28
N GLY A 68 6.14 11.97 0.73
CA GLY A 68 6.41 10.55 0.57
C GLY A 68 5.20 9.75 0.03
N GLY A 69 3.99 10.32 0.04
CA GLY A 69 2.83 9.76 -0.65
C GLY A 69 3.08 9.51 -2.15
N ILE A 70 4.00 10.23 -2.79
CA ILE A 70 4.35 10.04 -4.21
C ILE A 70 4.82 8.62 -4.53
N PHE A 71 5.43 7.92 -3.56
CA PHE A 71 5.89 6.55 -3.75
C PHE A 71 4.74 5.57 -3.96
N ILE A 72 3.51 5.92 -3.58
CA ILE A 72 2.30 5.14 -3.88
C ILE A 72 2.01 5.13 -5.39
N LEU A 73 2.29 6.21 -6.13
CA LEU A 73 2.19 6.20 -7.59
C LEU A 73 3.26 5.31 -8.22
N ILE A 74 4.47 5.30 -7.66
CA ILE A 74 5.55 4.43 -8.15
C ILE A 74 5.22 2.95 -7.87
N LEU A 75 4.51 2.67 -6.78
CA LEU A 75 3.97 1.35 -6.43
C LEU A 75 3.05 0.75 -7.51
N MET A 76 2.49 1.58 -8.41
CA MET A 76 1.70 1.11 -9.56
C MET A 76 2.50 0.16 -10.46
N ALA A 77 3.82 0.32 -10.55
CA ALA A 77 4.69 -0.63 -11.24
C ALA A 77 4.69 -2.01 -10.55
N GLY A 78 4.52 -2.06 -9.23
CA GLY A 78 4.27 -3.30 -8.49
C GLY A 78 2.92 -3.93 -8.84
N TYR A 79 1.85 -3.16 -8.95
CA TYR A 79 0.53 -3.70 -9.33
C TYR A 79 0.48 -4.29 -10.74
N TRP A 80 1.36 -3.84 -11.63
CA TRP A 80 1.59 -4.50 -12.91
C TRP A 80 1.99 -5.98 -12.75
N HIS A 81 2.78 -6.36 -11.73
CA HIS A 81 3.08 -7.77 -11.45
C HIS A 81 1.85 -8.61 -11.17
N TRP A 82 0.92 -8.04 -10.40
CA TRP A 82 -0.31 -8.74 -10.07
C TRP A 82 -1.16 -8.90 -11.32
N TYR A 83 -1.25 -7.87 -12.16
CA TYR A 83 -1.91 -7.96 -13.47
C TYR A 83 -1.32 -9.06 -14.34
N VAL A 84 0.02 -9.11 -14.50
CA VAL A 84 0.72 -10.15 -15.27
C VAL A 84 0.47 -11.54 -14.67
N GLY A 85 0.55 -11.68 -13.35
CA GLY A 85 0.28 -12.96 -12.69
C GLY A 85 -1.19 -13.40 -12.80
N MET A 86 -2.10 -12.50 -13.16
CA MET A 86 -3.51 -12.81 -13.46
C MET A 86 -3.77 -13.09 -14.94
N ALA A 87 -2.74 -13.21 -15.80
CA ALA A 87 -2.92 -13.39 -17.24
C ALA A 87 -3.74 -14.64 -17.63
N THR A 88 -3.82 -15.66 -16.78
CA THR A 88 -4.64 -16.86 -16.99
C THR A 88 -6.11 -16.70 -16.63
N VAL A 89 -6.48 -15.56 -16.03
CA VAL A 89 -7.87 -15.20 -15.69
C VAL A 89 -8.47 -14.44 -16.89
N HIS A 90 -9.80 -14.40 -16.98
CA HIS A 90 -10.49 -13.59 -17.99
C HIS A 90 -10.00 -12.13 -17.96
N ARG A 91 -9.67 -11.57 -19.14
CA ARG A 91 -9.04 -10.24 -19.29
C ARG A 91 -9.77 -9.12 -18.56
N TRP A 92 -11.10 -9.13 -18.59
CA TRP A 92 -11.91 -8.13 -17.87
C TRP A 92 -11.59 -8.12 -16.37
N TRP A 93 -11.39 -9.30 -15.76
CA TRP A 93 -11.14 -9.41 -14.33
C TRP A 93 -9.75 -8.88 -13.95
N SER A 94 -8.71 -9.24 -14.71
CA SER A 94 -7.37 -8.74 -14.47
C SER A 94 -7.27 -7.23 -14.70
N SER A 95 -7.89 -6.72 -15.77
CA SER A 95 -7.94 -5.28 -16.06
C SER A 95 -8.72 -4.50 -15.00
N LEU A 96 -9.87 -4.99 -14.53
CA LEU A 96 -10.62 -4.34 -13.45
C LEU A 96 -9.83 -4.34 -12.14
N THR A 97 -9.16 -5.46 -11.83
CA THR A 97 -8.28 -5.56 -10.65
C THR A 97 -7.19 -4.49 -10.70
N LEU A 98 -6.48 -4.37 -11.83
CA LEU A 98 -5.45 -3.35 -12.02
C LEU A 98 -6.04 -1.94 -11.90
N LEU A 99 -7.15 -1.65 -12.58
CA LEU A 99 -7.79 -0.35 -12.56
C LEU A 99 -8.15 0.09 -11.12
N LEU A 100 -8.74 -0.80 -10.32
CA LEU A 100 -9.06 -0.49 -8.92
C LEU A 100 -7.82 -0.23 -8.09
N LEU A 101 -6.73 -1.01 -8.27
CA LEU A 101 -5.47 -0.76 -7.58
C LEU A 101 -4.84 0.58 -7.98
N LEU A 102 -4.96 0.99 -9.25
CA LEU A 102 -4.50 2.30 -9.72
C LEU A 102 -5.34 3.43 -9.11
N ILE A 103 -6.66 3.30 -9.06
CA ILE A 103 -7.56 4.25 -8.38
C ILE A 103 -7.18 4.36 -6.90
N GLY A 104 -6.94 3.21 -6.25
CA GLY A 104 -6.49 3.14 -4.87
C GLY A 104 -5.17 3.89 -4.66
N ALA A 105 -4.22 3.73 -5.58
CA ALA A 105 -2.93 4.41 -5.52
C ALA A 105 -3.03 5.93 -5.69
N ILE A 106 -3.90 6.39 -6.58
CA ILE A 106 -4.17 7.84 -6.73
C ILE A 106 -4.81 8.38 -5.45
N GLY A 107 -5.81 7.68 -4.90
CA GLY A 107 -6.48 8.09 -3.66
C GLY A 107 -5.54 8.10 -2.47
N GLY A 108 -4.73 7.06 -2.32
CA GLY A 108 -3.74 6.96 -1.25
C GLY A 108 -2.69 8.05 -1.35
N THR A 109 -2.24 8.39 -2.55
CA THR A 109 -1.29 9.50 -2.76
C THR A 109 -1.89 10.82 -2.29
N LEU A 110 -3.09 11.16 -2.77
CA LEU A 110 -3.76 12.41 -2.40
C LEU A 110 -4.05 12.48 -0.90
N PHE A 111 -4.49 11.36 -0.32
CA PHE A 111 -4.73 11.25 1.12
C PHE A 111 -3.46 11.57 1.93
N HIS A 112 -2.30 11.01 1.58
CA HIS A 112 -1.05 11.31 2.29
C HIS A 112 -0.66 12.79 2.20
N PHE A 113 -0.87 13.41 1.03
CA PHE A 113 -0.64 14.85 0.88
C PHE A 113 -1.48 15.66 1.89
N TYR A 114 -2.75 15.29 2.03
CA TYR A 114 -3.71 15.94 2.92
C TYR A 114 -3.42 15.69 4.41
N VAL A 115 -3.07 14.45 4.77
CA VAL A 115 -2.77 14.06 6.16
C VAL A 115 -1.65 14.90 6.77
N GLY A 116 -0.53 15.12 6.05
CA GLY A 116 0.54 15.96 6.60
C GLY A 116 0.16 17.44 6.75
N THR A 117 -0.69 17.96 5.84
CA THR A 117 -1.21 19.34 5.93
C THR A 117 -2.17 19.47 7.12
N GLN A 118 -3.01 18.46 7.33
CA GLN A 118 -3.91 18.37 8.48
C GLN A 118 -3.13 18.32 9.79
N GLY A 119 -2.03 17.55 9.86
CA GLY A 119 -1.13 17.54 11.01
C GLY A 119 -0.61 18.94 11.39
N LEU A 120 -0.15 19.73 10.41
CA LEU A 120 0.28 21.12 10.63
C LEU A 120 -0.86 22.03 11.10
N ALA A 121 -2.06 21.83 10.56
CA ALA A 121 -3.24 22.59 10.97
C ALA A 121 -3.60 22.31 12.45
N TYR A 122 -3.57 21.05 12.89
CA TYR A 122 -3.80 20.69 14.29
C TYR A 122 -2.71 21.23 15.22
N GLN A 123 -1.43 21.21 14.79
CA GLN A 123 -0.36 21.86 15.56
C GLN A 123 -0.62 23.34 15.78
N THR A 124 -1.11 24.03 14.74
CA THR A 124 -1.48 25.43 14.83
C THR A 124 -2.68 25.60 15.77
N LEU A 125 -3.70 24.76 15.63
CA LEU A 125 -4.91 24.79 16.47
C LEU A 125 -4.55 24.66 17.96
N PHE A 126 -3.66 23.75 18.33
CA PHE A 126 -3.22 23.55 19.73
C PHE A 126 -2.41 24.70 20.32
N GLN A 127 -1.92 25.63 19.49
CA GLN A 127 -1.20 26.83 19.95
C GLN A 127 -2.12 28.05 20.08
N ILE A 128 -3.34 27.99 19.56
CA ILE A 128 -4.28 29.11 19.60
C ILE A 128 -4.98 29.15 20.96
N THR A 129 -4.85 30.29 21.64
CA THR A 129 -5.53 30.55 22.92
C THR A 129 -6.79 31.39 22.78
N ASP A 130 -6.95 32.08 21.65
CA ASP A 130 -8.14 32.88 21.32
C ASP A 130 -9.27 32.00 20.75
N SER A 131 -10.47 32.11 21.33
CA SER A 131 -11.59 31.25 20.99
C SER A 131 -12.14 31.48 19.58
N GLU A 132 -12.07 32.70 19.05
CA GLU A 132 -12.55 32.99 17.70
C GLU A 132 -11.62 32.38 16.65
N SER A 133 -10.31 32.58 16.79
CA SER A 133 -9.29 32.00 15.91
C SER A 133 -9.30 30.48 15.98
N TYR A 134 -9.48 29.91 17.17
CA TYR A 134 -9.58 28.47 17.36
C TYR A 134 -10.74 27.91 16.52
N ARG A 135 -11.94 28.49 16.68
CA ARG A 135 -13.13 28.05 15.95
C ARG A 135 -12.94 28.14 14.44
N ARG A 136 -12.34 29.22 13.92
CA ARG A 136 -12.11 29.39 12.48
C ARG A 136 -11.14 28.35 11.91
N VAL A 137 -10.09 28.01 12.64
CA VAL A 137 -9.13 26.98 12.21
C VAL A 137 -9.76 25.59 12.31
N GLU A 138 -10.52 25.32 13.36
CA GLU A 138 -11.28 24.07 13.51
C GLU A 138 -12.29 23.88 12.36
N GLU A 139 -13.08 24.91 12.03
CA GLU A 139 -14.01 24.90 10.90
C GLU A 139 -13.29 24.61 9.57
N LEU A 140 -12.10 25.21 9.36
CA LEU A 140 -11.29 24.95 8.17
C LEU A 140 -10.79 23.50 8.12
N ILE A 141 -10.34 22.95 9.25
CA ILE A 141 -9.90 21.55 9.35
C ILE A 141 -11.08 20.61 9.03
N GLN A 142 -12.27 20.87 9.57
CA GLN A 142 -13.46 20.06 9.33
C GLN A 142 -13.89 20.09 7.85
N ILE A 143 -13.85 21.26 7.21
CA ILE A 143 -14.09 21.39 5.77
C ILE A 143 -13.07 20.57 4.99
N TYR A 144 -11.79 20.68 5.37
CA TYR A 144 -10.72 19.96 4.70
C TYR A 144 -10.88 18.44 4.81
N ASP A 145 -11.23 17.97 6.00
CA ASP A 145 -11.45 16.56 6.29
C ASP A 145 -12.63 16.01 5.47
N ARG A 146 -13.78 16.69 5.53
CA ARG A 146 -15.01 16.29 4.83
C ARG A 146 -14.87 16.33 3.30
N ASP A 147 -14.29 17.39 2.76
CA ASP A 147 -14.33 17.66 1.31
C ASP A 147 -13.13 17.08 0.57
N TYR A 148 -12.03 16.75 1.27
CA TYR A 148 -10.79 16.29 0.64
C TYR A 148 -10.21 15.02 1.27
N SER A 149 -9.98 15.00 2.58
CA SER A 149 -9.34 13.85 3.26
C SER A 149 -10.21 12.59 3.19
N GLN A 150 -11.45 12.65 3.66
CA GLN A 150 -12.36 11.50 3.68
C GLN A 150 -12.70 10.97 2.28
N PRO A 151 -12.99 11.79 1.25
CA PRO A 151 -13.23 11.29 -0.09
C PRO A 151 -12.02 10.60 -0.70
N THR A 152 -10.81 11.14 -0.49
CA THR A 152 -9.59 10.52 -1.02
C THR A 152 -9.19 9.26 -0.26
N PHE A 153 -9.41 9.23 1.06
CA PHE A 153 -9.30 8.00 1.86
C PHE A 153 -10.29 6.93 1.38
N LEU A 154 -11.55 7.30 1.16
CA LEU A 154 -12.57 6.38 0.65
C LEU A 154 -12.19 5.86 -0.74
N MET A 155 -11.70 6.73 -1.62
CA MET A 155 -11.18 6.32 -2.92
C MET A 155 -10.02 5.32 -2.79
N ALA A 156 -9.08 5.56 -1.86
CA ALA A 156 -7.99 4.65 -1.55
C ALA A 156 -8.51 3.29 -1.07
N MET A 157 -9.43 3.30 -0.11
CA MET A 157 -10.02 2.09 0.49
C MET A 157 -10.83 1.27 -0.52
N VAL A 158 -11.67 1.91 -1.32
CA VAL A 158 -12.45 1.24 -2.36
C VAL A 158 -11.53 0.66 -3.43
N GLY A 159 -10.52 1.42 -3.87
CA GLY A 159 -9.56 0.98 -4.87
C GLY A 159 -8.69 -0.18 -4.39
N PHE A 160 -7.99 -0.02 -3.28
CA PHE A 160 -7.12 -1.07 -2.72
C PHE A 160 -7.90 -2.26 -2.19
N GLY A 161 -9.00 -2.03 -1.47
CA GLY A 161 -9.86 -3.09 -0.94
C GLY A 161 -10.52 -3.88 -2.07
N GLY A 162 -11.18 -3.19 -3.00
CA GLY A 162 -11.82 -3.81 -4.16
C GLY A 162 -10.84 -4.55 -5.07
N GLY A 163 -9.72 -3.91 -5.41
CA GLY A 163 -8.63 -4.53 -6.17
C GLY A 163 -8.06 -5.77 -5.46
N SER A 164 -7.85 -5.70 -4.16
CA SER A 164 -7.35 -6.82 -3.36
C SER A 164 -8.32 -7.99 -3.31
N VAL A 165 -9.64 -7.74 -3.17
CA VAL A 165 -10.67 -8.80 -3.23
C VAL A 165 -10.68 -9.46 -4.60
N LEU A 166 -10.67 -8.68 -5.68
CA LEU A 166 -10.64 -9.22 -7.04
C LEU A 166 -9.35 -9.98 -7.33
N PHE A 167 -8.22 -9.62 -6.74
CA PHE A 167 -6.98 -10.37 -6.84
C PHE A 167 -7.02 -11.67 -6.01
N PHE A 168 -7.57 -11.62 -4.80
CA PHE A 168 -7.63 -12.73 -3.84
C PHE A 168 -8.42 -13.92 -4.38
N ILE A 169 -9.65 -13.70 -4.86
CA ILE A 169 -10.59 -14.75 -5.29
C ILE A 169 -9.99 -15.71 -6.35
N PRO A 170 -9.43 -15.26 -7.48
CA PRO A 170 -8.83 -16.15 -8.46
C PRO A 170 -7.53 -16.78 -7.94
N THR A 171 -6.77 -16.10 -7.08
CA THR A 171 -5.52 -16.62 -6.51
C THR A 171 -5.78 -17.82 -5.59
N ILE A 172 -6.72 -17.70 -4.65
CA ILE A 172 -7.06 -18.83 -3.77
C ILE A 172 -7.66 -20.01 -4.53
N ARG A 173 -8.35 -19.74 -5.66
CA ARG A 173 -8.86 -20.76 -6.58
C ARG A 173 -7.77 -21.40 -7.46
N GLY A 174 -6.53 -20.91 -7.42
CA GLY A 174 -5.42 -21.41 -8.25
C GLY A 174 -5.56 -21.07 -9.74
N LYS A 175 -6.33 -20.01 -10.05
CA LYS A 175 -6.58 -19.52 -11.42
C LYS A 175 -5.56 -18.45 -11.86
N THR A 176 -4.62 -18.07 -11.01
CA THR A 176 -3.50 -17.17 -11.33
C THR A 176 -2.20 -17.97 -11.49
N ALA A 177 -1.13 -17.27 -11.85
CA ALA A 177 0.23 -17.79 -11.86
C ALA A 177 0.78 -18.00 -10.44
N PHE A 178 0.17 -17.37 -9.43
CA PHE A 178 0.62 -17.49 -8.05
C PHE A 178 0.12 -18.79 -7.39
N PRO A 179 0.88 -19.38 -6.47
CA PRO A 179 0.40 -20.50 -5.67
C PRO A 179 -0.76 -20.05 -4.76
N ARG A 180 -1.67 -20.97 -4.41
CA ARG A 180 -2.89 -20.63 -3.64
C ARG A 180 -2.60 -19.92 -2.32
N TRP A 181 -1.52 -20.29 -1.63
CA TRP A 181 -1.12 -19.67 -0.36
C TRP A 181 -0.72 -18.20 -0.52
N TYR A 182 -0.34 -17.75 -1.72
CA TYR A 182 -0.05 -16.33 -1.98
C TYR A 182 -1.27 -15.43 -1.76
N ALA A 183 -2.48 -16.00 -1.77
CA ALA A 183 -3.69 -15.26 -1.41
C ALA A 183 -3.63 -14.66 0.00
N PHE A 184 -2.88 -15.26 0.93
CA PHE A 184 -2.72 -14.75 2.29
C PHE A 184 -1.77 -13.55 2.42
N SER A 185 -0.91 -13.31 1.43
CA SER A 185 -0.07 -12.09 1.39
C SER A 185 -0.77 -10.89 0.73
N VAL A 186 -2.01 -11.04 0.28
CA VAL A 186 -2.78 -9.95 -0.35
C VAL A 186 -3.25 -8.98 0.75
N PRO A 187 -3.27 -7.64 0.52
CA PRO A 187 -3.61 -6.64 1.53
C PRO A 187 -4.91 -6.90 2.29
N ILE A 188 -5.95 -7.40 1.62
CA ILE A 188 -7.24 -7.70 2.25
C ILE A 188 -7.15 -8.68 3.43
N ILE A 189 -6.17 -9.60 3.42
CA ILE A 189 -5.92 -10.51 4.54
C ILE A 189 -4.78 -10.00 5.42
N SER A 190 -3.71 -9.56 4.77
CA SER A 190 -2.46 -9.31 5.44
C SER A 190 -2.42 -7.99 6.22
N TRP A 191 -3.20 -6.98 5.83
CA TRP A 191 -3.33 -5.75 6.61
C TRP A 191 -4.07 -5.97 7.94
N PRO A 192 -5.29 -6.55 8.00
CA PRO A 192 -5.94 -6.85 9.28
C PRO A 192 -5.10 -7.76 10.17
N LEU A 193 -4.41 -8.75 9.57
CA LEU A 193 -3.52 -9.63 10.32
C LEU A 193 -2.32 -8.86 10.88
N SER A 194 -1.73 -7.94 10.11
CA SER A 194 -0.65 -7.08 10.59
C SER A 194 -1.12 -6.19 11.74
N MET A 195 -2.30 -5.58 11.67
CA MET A 195 -2.87 -4.80 12.78
C MET A 195 -3.05 -5.67 14.02
N LEU A 196 -3.64 -6.85 13.87
CA LEU A 196 -3.86 -7.78 14.97
C LEU A 196 -2.53 -8.17 15.63
N ILE A 197 -1.50 -8.52 14.85
CA ILE A 197 -0.18 -8.90 15.37
C ILE A 197 0.48 -7.70 16.07
N THR A 198 0.52 -6.54 15.41
CA THR A 198 1.22 -5.35 15.92
C THR A 198 0.56 -4.75 17.14
N SER A 199 -0.77 -4.88 17.29
CA SER A 199 -1.50 -4.46 18.49
C SER A 199 -1.03 -5.14 19.78
N GLN A 200 -0.38 -6.29 19.67
CA GLN A 200 0.13 -7.04 20.82
C GLN A 200 1.53 -6.57 21.27
N PHE A 201 2.16 -5.66 20.51
CA PHE A 201 3.52 -5.22 20.83
C PHE A 201 3.53 -4.12 21.90
N PRO A 202 4.44 -4.22 22.89
CA PRO A 202 4.56 -3.22 23.94
C PRO A 202 5.14 -1.91 23.40
N ALA A 203 4.98 -0.83 24.17
CA ALA A 203 5.68 0.42 23.89
C ALA A 203 7.20 0.25 24.05
N PRO A 204 8.03 0.94 23.24
CA PRO A 204 7.65 1.78 22.10
C PRO A 204 7.49 0.98 20.79
N ILE A 205 7.81 -0.31 20.78
CA ILE A 205 7.91 -1.14 19.57
C ILE A 205 6.60 -1.13 18.77
N GLY A 206 5.46 -1.24 19.46
CA GLY A 206 4.16 -1.27 18.82
C GLY A 206 3.83 0.01 18.05
N GLY A 207 4.19 1.19 18.56
CA GLY A 207 3.96 2.46 17.87
C GLY A 207 4.88 2.71 16.68
N PHE A 208 6.03 2.03 16.58
CA PHE A 208 6.89 2.09 15.38
C PHE A 208 6.54 1.03 14.34
N VAL A 209 6.17 -0.18 14.76
CA VAL A 209 5.86 -1.28 13.82
C VAL A 209 4.39 -1.24 13.37
N GLY A 210 3.48 -0.78 14.23
CA GLY A 210 2.03 -0.75 13.96
C GLY A 210 1.61 0.27 12.91
N VAL A 211 2.37 1.36 12.75
CA VAL A 211 2.05 2.40 11.76
C VAL A 211 2.42 2.02 10.33
N THR A 212 3.23 1.00 10.15
CA THR A 212 3.77 0.58 8.86
C THR A 212 2.84 -0.43 8.19
N TRP A 213 1.70 0.09 7.71
CA TRP A 213 0.68 -0.66 6.96
C TRP A 213 1.24 -1.35 5.70
N HIS A 214 2.43 -0.94 5.26
CA HIS A 214 3.06 -1.39 4.04
C HIS A 214 4.02 -2.59 4.22
N TRP A 215 4.27 -3.09 5.44
CA TRP A 215 5.05 -4.34 5.63
C TRP A 215 4.49 -5.52 4.83
N PRO A 216 3.17 -5.78 4.87
CA PRO A 216 2.61 -6.88 4.09
C PRO A 216 2.76 -6.68 2.59
N THR A 217 2.70 -5.42 2.12
CA THR A 217 2.91 -5.07 0.72
C THR A 217 4.34 -5.35 0.27
N ILE A 218 5.34 -5.08 1.11
CA ILE A 218 6.75 -5.43 0.86
C ILE A 218 6.90 -6.95 0.71
N ILE A 219 6.30 -7.72 1.62
CA ILE A 219 6.32 -9.19 1.57
C ILE A 219 5.64 -9.70 0.30
N ALA A 220 4.46 -9.16 -0.03
CA ALA A 220 3.71 -9.53 -1.23
C ALA A 220 4.51 -9.27 -2.52
N PHE A 221 5.11 -8.09 -2.66
CA PHE A 221 5.93 -7.78 -3.83
C PHE A 221 7.22 -8.59 -3.90
N THR A 222 7.85 -8.87 -2.76
CA THR A 222 9.01 -9.76 -2.71
C THR A 222 8.66 -11.16 -3.21
N ILE A 223 7.59 -11.75 -2.67
CA ILE A 223 7.17 -13.10 -3.01
C ILE A 223 6.69 -13.17 -4.46
N SER A 224 5.86 -12.23 -4.91
CA SER A 224 5.38 -12.21 -6.30
C SER A 224 6.52 -12.12 -7.30
N THR A 225 7.53 -11.28 -7.01
CA THR A 225 8.72 -11.15 -7.85
C THR A 225 9.47 -12.48 -7.94
N ILE A 226 9.72 -13.15 -6.81
CA ILE A 226 10.39 -14.46 -6.78
C ILE A 226 9.60 -15.51 -7.58
N VAL A 227 8.28 -15.58 -7.38
CA VAL A 227 7.41 -16.56 -8.06
C VAL A 227 7.44 -16.36 -9.58
N LEU A 228 7.21 -15.13 -10.05
CA LEU A 228 7.18 -14.83 -11.48
C LEU A 228 8.56 -15.00 -12.13
N MET A 229 9.65 -14.67 -11.41
CA MET A 229 11.02 -14.86 -11.90
C MET A 229 11.36 -16.34 -12.08
N ARG A 230 10.96 -17.22 -11.15
CA ARG A 230 11.17 -18.67 -11.27
C ARG A 230 10.44 -19.24 -12.48
N GLN A 231 9.17 -18.87 -12.65
CA GLN A 231 8.36 -19.32 -13.78
C GLN A 231 8.92 -18.85 -15.12
N SER A 232 9.38 -17.59 -15.22
CA SER A 232 10.01 -17.09 -16.46
C SER A 232 11.27 -17.88 -16.85
N THR A 233 12.01 -18.38 -15.86
CA THR A 233 13.24 -19.15 -16.07
C THR A 233 12.92 -20.58 -16.54
N GLU A 234 11.93 -21.22 -15.92
CA GLU A 234 11.46 -22.56 -16.31
C GLU A 234 10.93 -22.56 -17.74
N THR A 235 10.09 -21.59 -18.10
CA THR A 235 9.57 -21.44 -19.46
C THR A 235 10.69 -21.28 -20.49
N ARG A 236 11.73 -20.49 -20.19
CA ARG A 236 12.89 -20.33 -21.10
C ARG A 236 13.65 -21.64 -21.27
N ARG A 237 13.88 -22.40 -20.20
CA ARG A 237 14.60 -23.69 -20.25
C ARG A 237 13.86 -24.71 -21.13
N VAL A 238 12.53 -24.80 -20.98
CA VAL A 238 11.70 -25.70 -21.79
C VAL A 238 11.79 -25.35 -23.27
N LEU A 239 11.71 -24.05 -23.61
CA LEU A 239 11.85 -23.61 -25.01
C LEU A 239 13.23 -23.91 -25.59
N THR A 240 14.31 -23.58 -24.86
CA THR A 240 15.68 -23.82 -25.36
C THR A 240 16.02 -25.30 -25.43
N GLY A 241 15.48 -26.12 -24.51
CA GLY A 241 15.66 -27.57 -24.52
C GLY A 241 14.94 -28.23 -25.70
N ALA A 242 13.74 -27.75 -26.06
CA ALA A 242 13.00 -28.24 -27.21
C ALA A 242 13.62 -27.85 -28.57
N ILE A 243 14.44 -26.79 -28.62
CA ILE A 243 15.15 -26.38 -29.84
C ILE A 243 16.40 -27.25 -30.08
N ASN A 244 16.98 -27.81 -29.02
CA ASN A 244 18.22 -28.58 -29.08
C ASN A 244 17.98 -30.11 -29.14
N ALA A 245 16.73 -30.56 -29.16
CA ALA A 245 16.32 -31.96 -29.27
C ALA A 245 15.73 -32.24 -30.65
#